data_AF-A0A443IJH7-F1
#
_entry.id   AF-A0A443IJH7-F1
#
_cell.length_a   1.000
_cell.length_b   1.000
_cell.length_c   1.000
_cell.angle_alpha   90.00
_cell.angle_beta   90.00
_cell.angle_gamma   90.00
#
_symmetry.space_group_name_H-M   'P 1'
#
loop_
_entity.id
_entity.type
_entity.pdbx_description
1 polymer ?
#
loop_
_entity_poly.entity_id
_entity_poly.type
_entity_poly.pdbx_seq_one_letter_code
_entity_poly.pdbx_strand_id
1 'polypeptide(L)'
;MDYYYVSLVLQILLFLYFEVTTLVPLFPWNDLSKYSRKEKFTEAIANGLIILLCIGLFATKIKWLMAISVMFYLVFLVMQILTWWMPYLTGIHLKQFPRSLYESHFKNTIKWLPPVKGHIIPDAQHNVLQLISILTLITSSIALFM
;
A
#
# COMPACT_ATOMS: atom_id res chain seq x y z
N MET A 1 -4.20 0.09 -25.92
CA MET A 1 -3.54 0.80 -24.80
C MET A 1 -2.29 0.01 -24.48
N ASP A 2 -1.14 0.67 -24.32
CA ASP A 2 0.09 -0.04 -23.97
C ASP A 2 0.14 -0.26 -22.45
N TYR A 3 -0.29 -1.46 -22.02
CA TYR A 3 -0.36 -1.83 -20.60
C TYR A 3 1.01 -1.81 -19.91
N TYR A 4 2.12 -1.92 -20.64
CA TYR A 4 3.45 -1.82 -20.06
C TYR A 4 3.70 -0.41 -19.52
N TYR A 5 3.43 0.64 -20.31
CA TYR A 5 3.60 2.02 -19.86
C TYR A 5 2.59 2.40 -18.78
N VAL A 6 1.34 1.93 -18.89
CA VAL A 6 0.32 2.14 -17.86
C VAL A 6 0.75 1.53 -16.53
N SER A 7 1.21 0.28 -16.54
CA SER A 7 1.76 -0.40 -15.37
C SER A 7 2.93 0.38 -14.76
N LEU A 8 3.90 0.82 -15.56
CA LEU A 8 5.04 1.60 -15.06
C LEU A 8 4.59 2.90 -14.39
N VAL A 9 3.67 3.65 -15.01
CA VAL A 9 3.13 4.88 -14.42
C VAL A 9 2.43 4.60 -13.10
N LEU A 10 1.63 3.54 -13.01
CA LEU A 10 0.94 3.16 -11.79
C LEU A 10 1.89 2.70 -10.68
N GLN A 11 2.97 2.00 -11.01
CA GLN A 11 4.00 1.62 -10.04
C GLN A 11 4.73 2.85 -9.49
N ILE A 12 5.08 3.81 -10.36
CA ILE A 12 5.69 5.09 -9.94
C ILE A 12 4.71 5.88 -9.08
N LEU A 13 3.43 5.95 -9.47
CA LEU A 13 2.40 6.61 -8.69
C LEU A 13 2.23 5.97 -7.32
N LEU A 14 2.25 4.64 -7.23
CA LEU A 14 2.21 3.88 -5.99
C LEU A 14 3.39 4.25 -5.09
N PHE A 15 4.61 4.26 -5.64
CA PHE A 15 5.81 4.66 -4.92
C PHE A 15 5.69 6.08 -4.36
N LEU A 16 5.37 7.06 -5.22
CA LEU A 16 5.26 8.46 -4.81
C LEU A 16 4.17 8.65 -3.76
N TYR A 17 3.01 8.02 -3.95
CA TYR A 17 1.92 8.08 -3.01
C TYR A 17 2.34 7.51 -1.64
N PHE A 18 2.97 6.33 -1.62
CA PHE A 18 3.49 5.71 -0.41
C PHE A 18 4.48 6.64 0.31
N GLU A 19 5.53 7.11 -0.36
CA GLU A 19 6.56 7.98 0.21
C GLU A 19 5.98 9.27 0.79
N VAL A 20 5.10 9.93 0.04
CA VAL A 20 4.43 11.16 0.50
C VAL A 20 3.61 10.89 1.76
N THR A 21 2.83 9.81 1.79
CA THR A 21 2.02 9.46 2.96
C THR A 21 2.82 8.95 4.15
N THR A 22 4.08 8.57 3.98
CA THR A 22 4.96 8.12 5.07
C THR A 22 5.79 9.28 5.63
N LEU A 23 6.19 10.23 4.79
CA LEU A 23 7.14 11.29 5.16
C LEU A 23 6.49 12.64 5.44
N VAL A 24 5.38 12.95 4.77
CA VAL A 24 4.75 14.28 4.83
C VAL A 24 3.56 14.26 5.79
N PRO A 25 3.51 15.18 6.79
CA PRO A 25 2.34 15.28 7.67
C PRO A 25 1.17 15.90 6.90
N LEU A 26 0.18 15.08 6.58
CA LEU A 26 -1.01 15.43 5.80
C LEU A 26 -2.29 15.28 6.62
N PHE A 27 -2.22 15.46 7.94
CA PHE A 27 -3.37 15.32 8.82
C PHE A 27 -4.57 16.15 8.31
N PRO A 28 -5.79 15.58 8.23
CA PRO A 28 -6.21 14.28 8.75
C PRO A 28 -6.13 13.10 7.76
N TRP A 29 -5.42 13.22 6.64
CA TRP A 29 -5.21 12.13 5.67
C TRP A 29 -4.37 10.99 6.26
N ASN A 30 -3.25 11.33 6.89
CA ASN A 30 -2.41 10.44 7.71
C ASN A 30 -2.15 11.09 9.08
N ASP A 31 -1.74 10.32 10.08
CA ASP A 31 -1.32 10.87 11.38
C ASP A 31 0.12 10.44 11.70
N LEU A 32 1.05 11.35 11.42
CA LEU A 32 2.47 11.16 11.67
C LEU A 32 2.94 11.72 13.02
N SER A 33 2.02 12.15 13.89
CA SER A 33 2.34 12.80 15.18
C SER A 33 2.99 11.85 16.18
N LYS A 34 2.72 10.55 16.06
CA LYS A 34 3.23 9.50 16.95
C LYS A 34 4.50 8.83 16.46
N TYR A 35 4.87 9.06 15.20
CA TYR A 35 6.09 8.51 14.62
C TYR A 35 7.29 9.43 14.87
N SER A 36 8.38 8.86 15.36
CA SER A 36 9.68 9.52 15.38
C SER A 36 10.19 9.73 13.95
N ARG A 37 11.10 10.71 13.79
CA ARG A 37 11.76 10.94 12.50
C ARG A 37 12.47 9.66 12.01
N LYS A 38 13.11 8.91 12.91
CA LYS A 38 13.82 7.67 12.57
C LYS A 38 12.88 6.60 12.02
N GLU A 39 11.71 6.41 12.64
CA GLU A 39 10.70 5.44 12.18
C GLU A 39 10.21 5.79 10.78
N LYS A 40 9.82 7.06 10.53
CA LYS A 40 9.36 7.52 9.21
C LYS A 40 10.39 7.24 8.12
N PHE A 41 11.65 7.61 8.36
CA PHE A 41 12.71 7.37 7.38
C PHE A 41 13.04 5.88 7.20
N THR A 42 12.98 5.10 8.28
CA THR A 42 13.22 3.65 8.20
C THR A 42 12.12 2.98 7.39
N GLU A 43 10.85 3.33 7.63
CA GLU A 43 9.71 2.81 6.88
C GLU A 43 9.74 3.23 5.41
N ALA A 44 10.00 4.51 5.14
CA ALA A 44 10.16 5.05 3.80
C ALA A 44 11.29 4.33 3.05
N ILE A 45 12.49 4.26 3.61
CA ILE A 45 13.64 3.64 2.94
C ILE A 45 13.41 2.13 2.74
N ALA A 46 12.97 1.41 3.78
CA ALA A 46 12.83 -0.03 3.71
C ALA A 46 11.79 -0.45 2.65
N ASN A 47 10.62 0.18 2.64
CA ASN A 47 9.56 -0.16 1.69
C ASN A 47 9.80 0.49 0.33
N GLY A 48 10.25 1.75 0.30
CA GLY A 48 10.52 2.52 -0.90
C GLY A 48 11.58 1.87 -1.78
N LEU A 49 12.68 1.36 -1.22
CA LEU A 49 13.71 0.65 -1.99
C LEU A 49 13.17 -0.65 -2.61
N ILE A 50 12.28 -1.37 -1.92
CA ILE A 50 11.66 -2.58 -2.45
C ILE A 50 10.72 -2.23 -3.61
N ILE A 51 9.92 -1.17 -3.48
CA ILE A 51 9.03 -0.71 -4.57
C ILE A 51 9.87 -0.24 -5.77
N LEU A 52 10.93 0.54 -5.55
CA LEU A 52 11.85 0.98 -6.61
C LEU A 52 12.53 -0.20 -7.31
N LEU A 53 12.95 -1.23 -6.56
CA LEU A 53 13.47 -2.46 -7.12
C LEU A 53 12.41 -3.12 -8.02
N CYS A 54 11.16 -3.23 -7.59
CA CYS A 54 10.09 -3.81 -8.39
C CYS A 54 9.81 -3.02 -9.68
N ILE A 55 9.88 -1.69 -9.63
CA ILE A 55 9.82 -0.81 -10.82
C ILE A 55 10.98 -1.14 -11.77
N GLY A 56 12.20 -1.21 -11.25
CA GLY A 56 13.39 -1.53 -12.04
C GLY A 56 13.31 -2.92 -12.69
N LEU A 57 12.92 -3.94 -11.92
CA LEU A 57 12.71 -5.31 -12.41
C LEU A 57 11.68 -5.35 -13.53
N PHE A 58 10.56 -4.63 -13.36
CA PHE A 58 9.51 -4.56 -14.38
C PHE A 58 9.98 -3.83 -15.65
N ALA A 59 10.75 -2.75 -15.49
CA ALA A 59 11.26 -1.94 -16.60
C ALA A 59 12.27 -2.67 -17.51
N THR A 60 12.84 -3.79 -17.06
CA THR A 60 13.78 -4.60 -17.86
C THR A 60 13.13 -5.24 -19.09
N LYS A 61 11.80 -5.40 -19.10
CA LYS A 61 11.03 -6.19 -20.09
C LYS A 61 11.40 -7.67 -20.15
N ILE A 62 12.27 -8.16 -19.26
CA ILE A 62 12.62 -9.57 -19.15
C ILE A 62 11.51 -10.26 -18.36
N LYS A 63 10.76 -11.17 -19.00
CA LYS A 63 9.49 -11.72 -18.47
C LYS A 63 9.60 -12.31 -17.06
N TRP A 64 10.67 -13.03 -16.73
CA TRP A 64 10.82 -13.60 -15.39
C TRP A 64 11.13 -12.54 -14.32
N LEU A 65 11.86 -11.46 -14.65
CA LEU A 65 12.09 -10.32 -13.75
C LEU A 65 10.79 -9.53 -13.53
N MET A 66 10.01 -9.32 -14.60
CA MET A 66 8.68 -8.73 -14.50
C MET A 66 7.76 -9.58 -13.62
N ALA A 67 7.80 -10.91 -13.74
CA ALA A 67 7.01 -11.82 -12.91
C ALA A 67 7.33 -11.69 -11.41
N ILE A 68 8.60 -11.48 -11.05
CA ILE A 68 9.00 -11.21 -9.65
C ILE A 68 8.34 -9.92 -9.15
N SER A 69 8.36 -8.86 -9.95
CA SER A 69 7.69 -7.58 -9.64
C SER A 69 6.18 -7.75 -9.46
N VAL A 70 5.51 -8.48 -10.38
CA VAL A 70 4.07 -8.79 -10.28
C VAL A 70 3.76 -9.59 -9.01
N MET A 71 4.57 -10.60 -8.69
CA MET A 71 4.42 -11.41 -7.48
C MET A 71 4.54 -10.57 -6.22
N PHE A 72 5.47 -9.61 -6.19
CA PHE A 72 5.58 -8.66 -5.08
C PHE A 72 4.28 -7.85 -4.91
N TYR A 73 3.72 -7.27 -5.96
CA TYR A 73 2.46 -6.50 -5.85
C TYR A 73 1.27 -7.37 -5.42
N LEU A 74 1.25 -8.64 -5.80
CA LEU A 74 0.26 -9.59 -5.28
C LEU A 74 0.40 -9.75 -3.77
N VAL A 75 1.60 -10.04 -3.27
CA VAL A 75 1.86 -10.17 -1.82
C VAL A 75 1.55 -8.87 -1.09
N PHE A 76 1.95 -7.73 -1.64
CA PHE A 76 1.70 -6.41 -1.08
C PHE A 76 0.19 -6.13 -0.94
N LEU A 77 -0.60 -6.46 -1.96
CA LEU A 77 -2.05 -6.31 -1.91
C LEU A 77 -2.69 -7.27 -0.89
N VAL A 78 -2.24 -8.53 -0.82
CA VAL A 78 -2.72 -9.49 0.17
C VAL A 78 -2.47 -8.96 1.59
N MET A 79 -1.29 -8.41 1.86
CA MET A 79 -0.98 -7.82 3.17
C MET A 79 -1.88 -6.62 3.51
N GLN A 80 -2.21 -5.77 2.54
CA GLN A 80 -3.18 -4.68 2.75
C GLN A 80 -4.57 -5.21 3.10
N ILE A 81 -5.05 -6.23 2.38
CA ILE A 81 -6.34 -6.88 2.65
C ILE A 81 -6.37 -7.47 4.06
N LEU A 82 -5.33 -8.21 4.45
CA LEU A 82 -5.24 -8.82 5.79
C LEU A 82 -5.11 -7.78 6.91
N THR A 83 -4.49 -6.63 6.63
CA THR A 83 -4.29 -5.56 7.63
C THR A 83 -5.54 -4.70 7.81
N TRP A 84 -6.29 -4.43 6.75
CA TRP A 84 -7.36 -3.43 6.77
C TRP A 84 -8.75 -4.03 6.56
N TRP A 85 -8.91 -4.91 5.58
CA TRP A 85 -10.23 -5.42 5.20
C TRP A 85 -10.66 -6.62 6.01
N MET A 86 -9.74 -7.53 6.35
CA MET A 86 -10.05 -8.64 7.24
C MET A 86 -10.55 -8.14 8.61
N PRO A 87 -9.88 -7.19 9.30
CA PRO A 87 -10.41 -6.63 10.54
C PRO A 87 -11.73 -5.91 10.37
N TYR A 88 -11.92 -5.17 9.27
CA TYR A 88 -13.15 -4.45 9.01
C TYR A 88 -14.35 -5.39 8.84
N LEU A 89 -14.19 -6.45 8.05
CA LEU A 89 -15.27 -7.37 7.71
C LEU A 89 -15.54 -8.40 8.81
N THR A 90 -14.50 -8.86 9.50
CA THR A 90 -14.58 -10.00 10.43
C THR A 90 -14.34 -9.65 11.89
N GLY A 91 -13.75 -8.49 12.19
CA GLY A 91 -13.27 -8.12 13.53
C GLY A 91 -11.94 -8.80 13.92
N ILE A 92 -11.45 -9.77 13.13
CA ILE A 92 -10.19 -10.48 13.37
C ILE A 92 -9.04 -9.67 12.78
N HIS A 93 -8.00 -9.44 13.58
CA HIS A 93 -6.80 -8.71 13.16
C HIS A 93 -5.53 -9.50 13.38
N LEU A 94 -4.52 -9.17 12.58
CA LEU A 94 -3.20 -9.79 12.66
C LEU A 94 -2.52 -9.42 13.98
N LYS A 95 -1.69 -10.33 14.53
CA LYS A 95 -0.93 -10.06 15.76
C LYS A 95 0.00 -8.85 15.61
N GLN A 96 0.59 -8.68 14.44
CA GLN A 96 1.45 -7.55 14.10
C GLN A 96 0.69 -6.22 13.88
N PHE A 97 -0.65 -6.27 13.76
CA PHE A 97 -1.50 -5.09 13.63
C PHE A 97 -2.58 -5.08 14.71
N PRO A 98 -2.19 -4.91 16.00
CA PRO A 98 -3.12 -4.93 17.11
C PRO A 98 -4.02 -3.70 17.11
N ARG A 99 -5.19 -3.82 17.73
CA ARG A 99 -6.13 -2.70 17.89
C ARG A 99 -5.52 -1.46 18.55
N SER A 100 -4.59 -1.62 19.49
CA SER A 100 -3.90 -0.51 20.13
C SER A 100 -3.04 0.30 19.15
N LEU A 101 -2.42 -0.35 18.16
CA LEU A 101 -1.69 0.33 17.09
C LEU A 101 -2.65 1.14 16.22
N TYR A 102 -3.81 0.56 15.86
CA TYR A 102 -4.86 1.26 15.14
C TYR A 102 -5.35 2.50 15.89
N GLU A 103 -5.66 2.35 17.18
CA GLU A 103 -6.22 3.42 18.01
C GLU A 103 -5.25 4.59 18.20
N SER A 104 -3.94 4.30 18.22
CA SER A 104 -2.90 5.30 18.41
C SER A 104 -2.51 6.05 17.13
N HIS A 105 -2.53 5.38 15.97
CA HIS A 105 -1.96 5.94 14.72
C HIS A 105 -3.00 6.24 13.65
N PHE A 106 -4.17 5.59 13.68
CA PHE A 106 -5.10 5.64 12.56
C PHE A 106 -6.51 6.05 12.97
N LYS A 107 -6.93 5.94 14.23
CA LYS A 107 -8.31 6.25 14.65
C LYS A 107 -8.78 7.66 14.25
N ASN A 108 -7.89 8.64 14.27
CA ASN A 108 -8.22 10.04 14.03
C ASN A 108 -8.07 10.48 12.56
N THR A 109 -7.72 9.58 11.65
CA THR A 109 -7.63 9.88 10.21
C THR A 109 -8.98 9.73 9.51
N ILE A 110 -9.13 10.34 8.33
CA ILE A 110 -10.38 10.31 7.54
C ILE A 110 -10.80 8.85 7.27
N LYS A 111 -12.09 8.55 7.46
CA LYS A 111 -12.73 7.27 7.10
C LYS A 111 -13.80 7.51 6.05
N TRP A 112 -13.78 6.72 4.97
CA TRP A 112 -14.87 6.71 3.98
C TRP A 112 -15.93 5.66 4.27
N LEU A 113 -15.52 4.57 4.91
CA LEU A 113 -16.40 3.44 5.21
C LEU A 113 -17.16 3.68 6.52
N PRO A 114 -18.42 3.23 6.61
CA PRO A 114 -19.18 3.32 7.85
C PRO A 114 -18.61 2.38 8.93
N PRO A 115 -18.77 2.72 10.22
CA PRO A 115 -18.37 1.84 11.31
C PRO A 115 -19.21 0.56 11.35
N VAL A 116 -18.58 -0.58 11.64
CA VAL A 116 -19.23 -1.89 11.78
C VAL A 116 -18.83 -2.50 13.11
N LYS A 117 -19.78 -2.71 14.04
CA LYS A 117 -19.61 -3.48 15.30
C LYS A 117 -18.32 -3.19 16.10
N GLY A 118 -17.82 -1.95 16.04
CA GLY A 118 -16.56 -1.56 16.70
C GLY A 118 -15.29 -2.19 16.11
N HIS A 119 -15.35 -2.67 14.87
CA HIS A 119 -14.22 -3.16 14.08
C HIS A 119 -13.26 -2.03 13.67
N ILE A 120 -12.04 -2.41 13.30
CA ILE A 120 -11.06 -1.50 12.69
C ILE A 120 -11.60 -1.03 11.34
N ILE A 121 -11.60 0.28 11.11
CA ILE A 121 -12.06 0.88 9.85
C ILE A 121 -10.83 1.31 9.04
N PRO A 122 -10.66 0.82 7.79
CA PRO A 122 -9.65 1.28 6.87
C PRO A 122 -9.72 2.78 6.72
N ASP A 123 -8.58 3.46 6.85
CA ASP A 123 -8.54 4.88 6.60
C ASP A 123 -8.53 5.20 5.11
N ALA A 124 -8.89 6.43 4.77
CA ALA A 124 -8.98 6.87 3.39
C ALA A 124 -7.63 6.75 2.66
N GLN A 125 -6.53 7.02 3.37
CA GLN A 125 -5.19 6.91 2.83
C GLN A 125 -4.86 5.48 2.35
N HIS A 126 -5.18 4.46 3.15
CA HIS A 126 -4.98 3.06 2.76
C HIS A 126 -5.99 2.58 1.72
N ASN A 127 -7.22 3.12 1.69
CA ASN A 127 -8.15 2.84 0.58
C ASN A 127 -7.58 3.28 -0.78
N VAL A 128 -6.98 4.48 -0.83
CA VAL A 128 -6.33 4.96 -2.06
C VAL A 128 -5.09 4.14 -2.40
N LEU A 129 -4.23 3.82 -1.41
CA LEU A 129 -3.06 2.97 -1.61
C LEU A 129 -3.48 1.61 -2.22
N GLN A 130 -4.56 1.03 -1.71
CA GLN A 130 -5.07 -0.24 -2.18
C GLN A 130 -5.67 -0.16 -3.58
N LEU A 131 -6.41 0.90 -3.90
CA LEU A 131 -6.93 1.11 -5.24
C LEU A 131 -5.78 1.18 -6.26
N ILE A 132 -4.74 1.97 -5.97
CA ILE A 132 -3.55 2.06 -6.83
C ILE A 132 -2.87 0.69 -6.93
N SER A 133 -2.74 -0.04 -5.81
CA SER A 133 -2.13 -1.38 -5.78
C SER A 133 -2.90 -2.40 -6.63
N ILE A 134 -4.23 -2.40 -6.60
CA ILE A 134 -5.08 -3.26 -7.44
C ILE A 134 -4.86 -2.95 -8.92
N LEU A 135 -4.90 -1.66 -9.29
CA LEU A 135 -4.68 -1.24 -10.67
C LEU A 135 -3.27 -1.60 -11.16
N THR A 136 -2.26 -1.40 -10.33
CA THR A 136 -0.87 -1.80 -10.59
C THR A 136 -0.79 -3.31 -10.83
N LEU A 137 -1.36 -4.13 -9.94
CA LEU A 137 -1.33 -5.59 -10.08
C LEU A 137 -2.01 -6.07 -11.36
N ILE A 138 -3.20 -5.55 -11.66
CA ILE A 138 -3.96 -5.94 -12.86
C ILE A 138 -3.19 -5.56 -14.13
N THR A 139 -2.76 -4.31 -14.25
CA THR A 139 -2.10 -3.81 -15.47
C THR A 139 -0.72 -4.44 -15.67
N SER A 140 0.05 -4.64 -14.59
CA SER A 140 1.34 -5.34 -14.64
C SER A 140 1.20 -6.81 -15.02
N SER A 141 0.14 -7.49 -14.53
CA SER A 141 -0.16 -8.86 -14.93
C SER A 141 -0.53 -8.97 -16.40
N ILE A 142 -1.38 -8.06 -16.91
CA ILE A 142 -1.73 -8.02 -18.34
C ILE A 142 -0.47 -7.80 -19.20
N ALA A 143 0.35 -6.81 -18.85
CA ALA A 143 1.59 -6.51 -19.57
C ALA A 143 2.65 -7.63 -19.49
N LEU A 144 2.61 -8.48 -18.45
CA LEU A 144 3.47 -9.65 -18.34
C LEU A 144 3.10 -10.73 -19.37
N PHE A 145 1.82 -10.90 -19.69
CA PHE A 145 1.36 -11.98 -20.58
C PHE A 145 1.12 -11.57 -22.04
N MET A 146 1.00 -10.26 -22.31
CA MET A 146 0.99 -9.71 -23.67
C MET A 146 2.40 -9.53 -24.22
#